data_AF-A0A4Q3T9C1-F1
#
_entry.id   AF-A0A4Q3T9C1-F1
#
_cell.length_a   1.000
_cell.length_b   1.000
_cell.length_c   1.000
_cell.angle_alpha   90.00
_cell.angle_beta   90.00
_cell.angle_gamma   90.00
#
_symmetry.space_group_name_H-M   'P 1'
#
loop_
_entity.id
_entity.type
_entity.pdbx_description
1 polymer ?
#
loop_
_entity_poly.entity_id
_entity_poly.type
_entity_poly.pdbx_seq_one_letter_code
_entity_poly.pdbx_strand_id
1 'polypeptide(L)'
;PYLYLASQIHAGLDGIARQRKAPPATDAPYGEDAVKIPTSLGEALDALGADTALTDAFGSSFINYFTRIKQSEITRHEQAVDRDDWQRREYFSRI
;
A
#
# COMPACT_ATOMS: atom_id res chain seq x y z
N PRO A 1 3.80 -12.45 -1.05
CA PRO A 1 4.96 -12.39 -0.13
C PRO A 1 6.16 -11.60 -0.70
N TYR A 2 6.58 -11.83 -1.94
CA TYR A 2 7.77 -11.20 -2.53
C TYR A 2 7.69 -9.67 -2.63
N LEU A 3 6.54 -9.13 -3.06
CA LEU A 3 6.35 -7.68 -3.20
C LEU A 3 6.46 -6.92 -1.86
N TYR A 4 6.05 -7.56 -0.77
CA TYR A 4 6.15 -6.98 0.58
C TYR A 4 7.62 -6.86 1.02
N LEU A 5 8.42 -7.91 0.84
CA LEU A 5 9.84 -7.85 1.16
C LEU A 5 10.58 -6.86 0.25
N ALA A 6 10.28 -6.87 -1.05
CA ALA A 6 10.88 -5.96 -2.00
C ALA A 6 10.57 -4.48 -1.65
N SER A 7 9.34 -4.16 -1.23
CA SER A 7 8.98 -2.77 -0.91
C SER A 7 9.75 -2.25 0.30
N GLN A 8 9.93 -3.09 1.33
CA GLN A 8 10.72 -2.75 2.51
C GLN A 8 12.19 -2.53 2.15
N ILE A 9 12.77 -3.40 1.32
CA ILE A 9 14.16 -3.27 0.85
C ILE A 9 14.34 -1.97 0.07
N HIS A 10 13.46 -1.67 -0.90
CA HIS A 10 13.57 -0.47 -1.71
C HIS A 10 13.38 0.81 -0.88
N ALA A 11 12.40 0.85 0.03
CA ALA A 11 12.22 1.99 0.94
C ALA A 11 13.44 2.21 1.85
N GLY A 12 14.02 1.13 2.38
CA GLY A 12 15.23 1.19 3.20
C GLY A 12 16.46 1.68 2.42
N LEU A 13 16.66 1.16 1.20
CA LEU A 13 17.74 1.60 0.32
C LEU A 13 17.59 3.08 -0.07
N ASP A 14 16.36 3.56 -0.32
CA ASP A 14 16.11 4.98 -0.56
C ASP A 14 16.54 5.85 0.62
N GLY A 15 16.18 5.43 1.83
CA GLY A 15 16.55 6.11 3.07
C GLY A 15 18.06 6.23 3.23
N ILE A 16 18.80 5.16 2.96
CA ILE A 16 20.27 5.15 3.00
C ILE A 16 20.85 6.07 1.93
N ALA A 17 20.42 5.92 0.66
CA ALA A 17 20.95 6.68 -0.47
C ALA A 17 20.74 8.18 -0.33
N ARG A 18 19.58 8.59 0.21
CA ARG A 18 19.23 10.00 0.44
C ARG A 18 19.59 10.50 1.84
N GLN A 19 20.28 9.67 2.65
CA GLN A 19 20.65 9.96 4.04
C GLN A 19 19.49 10.53 4.86
N ARG A 20 18.28 9.96 4.69
CA ARG A 20 17.09 10.42 5.38
C ARG A 20 17.24 10.22 6.89
N LYS A 21 16.82 11.22 7.66
CA LYS A 21 16.77 11.14 9.12
C LYS A 21 15.45 10.53 9.56
N ALA A 22 15.51 9.48 10.38
CA ALA A 22 14.32 8.94 11.01
C ALA A 22 13.70 9.99 11.96
N PRO A 23 12.36 10.06 12.05
CA PRO A 23 11.71 10.88 13.06
C PRO A 23 12.08 10.38 14.47
N PRO A 24 11.94 11.24 15.51
CA PRO A 24 12.09 10.81 16.89
C PRO A 24 11.18 9.62 17.22
N ALA A 25 11.65 8.74 18.10
CA ALA A 25 10.80 7.68 18.65
C ALA A 25 9.61 8.32 19.39
N THR A 26 8.45 7.68 19.29
CA THR A 26 7.24 8.10 20.00
C THR A 26 6.96 7.13 21.14
N ASP A 27 6.64 7.67 22.31
CA ASP A 27 6.12 6.91 23.46
C ASP A 27 4.58 6.87 23.47
N ALA A 28 3.94 7.59 22.55
CA ALA A 28 2.48 7.71 22.43
C ALA A 28 2.02 7.29 21.01
N PRO A 29 1.94 5.98 20.71
CA PRO A 29 1.62 5.49 19.37
C PRO A 29 0.20 5.80 18.90
N TYR A 30 -0.71 6.13 19.82
CA TYR A 30 -2.09 6.55 19.53
C TYR A 30 -2.32 8.07 19.72
N GLY A 31 -1.25 8.85 19.87
CA GLY A 31 -1.35 10.31 19.91
C GLY A 31 -1.78 10.90 18.57
N GLU A 32 -2.26 12.13 18.57
CA GLU A 32 -2.75 12.80 17.35
C GLU A 32 -1.67 13.55 16.56
N ASP A 33 -0.46 13.65 17.11
CA ASP A 33 0.63 14.48 16.56
C ASP A 33 1.36 13.85 15.36
N ALA A 34 1.10 12.58 15.05
CA ALA A 34 1.74 11.85 13.96
C ALA A 34 0.94 11.92 12.66
N VAL A 35 1.66 11.88 11.53
CA VAL A 35 1.03 11.73 10.21
C VAL A 35 0.32 10.38 10.15
N LYS A 36 -0.98 10.39 9.88
CA LYS A 36 -1.79 9.17 9.74
C LYS A 36 -1.40 8.40 8.48
N ILE A 37 -1.32 7.08 8.60
CA ILE A 37 -1.22 6.20 7.43
C ILE A 37 -2.54 6.21 6.65
N PRO A 38 -2.51 5.86 5.34
CA PRO A 38 -3.73 5.64 4.58
C PRO A 38 -4.70 4.70 5.29
N THR A 39 -5.98 5.08 5.31
CA THR A 39 -7.05 4.36 6.03
C THR A 39 -7.93 3.53 5.11
N SER A 40 -7.78 3.70 3.80
CA SER A 40 -8.42 2.88 2.78
C SER A 40 -7.40 2.37 1.76
N LEU A 41 -7.75 1.29 1.06
CA LEU A 41 -6.90 0.78 -0.02
C LEU A 41 -6.75 1.80 -1.16
N GLY A 42 -7.79 2.59 -1.45
CA GLY A 42 -7.72 3.67 -2.44
C GLY A 42 -6.67 4.71 -2.06
N GLU A 43 -6.71 5.23 -0.84
CA GLU A 43 -5.70 6.17 -0.32
C GLU A 43 -4.28 5.58 -0.36
N ALA A 44 -4.14 4.28 -0.09
CA ALA A 44 -2.84 3.61 -0.16
C ALA A 44 -2.31 3.48 -1.60
N LEU A 45 -3.19 3.27 -2.57
CA LEU A 45 -2.85 3.24 -4.00
C LEU A 45 -2.45 4.63 -4.52
N ASP A 46 -3.14 5.68 -4.08
CA ASP A 46 -2.79 7.06 -4.40
C ASP A 46 -1.42 7.42 -3.84
N ALA A 47 -1.16 7.07 -2.57
CA ALA A 47 0.13 7.27 -1.93
C ALA A 47 1.26 6.49 -2.66
N LEU A 48 1.01 5.25 -3.06
CA LEU A 48 1.95 4.44 -3.84
C LEU A 48 2.25 5.07 -5.21
N GLY A 49 1.24 5.60 -5.89
CA GLY A 49 1.41 6.27 -7.18
C GLY A 49 2.22 7.57 -7.10
N ALA A 50 2.15 8.26 -5.96
CA ALA A 50 2.92 9.48 -5.70
C ALA A 50 4.36 9.22 -5.21
N ASP A 51 4.67 8.02 -4.76
CA ASP A 51 6.00 7.66 -4.26
C ASP A 51 6.97 7.36 -5.42
N THR A 52 7.80 8.35 -5.75
CA THR A 52 8.83 8.22 -6.81
C THR A 52 9.86 7.13 -6.51
N ALA A 53 10.21 6.88 -5.24
CA ALA A 53 11.21 5.86 -4.90
C ALA A 53 10.68 4.46 -5.20
N LEU A 54 9.43 4.18 -4.84
CA LEU A 54 8.81 2.88 -5.09
C LEU A 54 8.39 2.70 -6.55
N THR A 55 7.89 3.76 -7.20
CA THR A 55 7.51 3.71 -8.61
C THR A 55 8.70 3.50 -9.54
N ASP A 56 9.85 4.11 -9.25
CA ASP A 56 11.08 3.86 -10.01
C ASP A 56 11.66 2.48 -9.72
N ALA A 57 11.64 2.05 -8.46
CA ALA A 57 12.21 0.76 -8.05
C ALA A 57 11.48 -0.45 -8.63
N PHE A 58 10.15 -0.43 -8.61
CA PHE A 58 9.32 -1.51 -9.17
C PHE A 58 9.05 -1.33 -10.67
N GLY A 59 9.26 -0.13 -11.19
CA GLY A 59 8.91 0.27 -12.55
C GLY A 59 7.47 0.76 -12.67
N SER A 60 7.30 1.92 -13.31
CA SER A 60 6.02 2.60 -13.46
C SER A 60 4.96 1.73 -14.16
N SER A 61 5.33 0.93 -15.16
CA SER A 61 4.42 0.00 -15.83
C SER A 61 3.85 -1.05 -14.88
N PHE A 62 4.68 -1.59 -13.98
CA PHE A 62 4.24 -2.57 -12.99
C PHE A 62 3.31 -1.94 -11.97
N ILE A 63 3.67 -0.77 -11.42
CA ILE A 63 2.82 -0.07 -10.45
C ILE A 63 1.47 0.29 -11.07
N ASN A 64 1.45 0.83 -12.30
CA ASN A 64 0.21 1.16 -12.99
C ASN A 64 -0.69 -0.08 -13.19
N TYR A 65 -0.09 -1.21 -13.58
CA TYR A 65 -0.83 -2.46 -13.73
C TYR A 65 -1.38 -2.96 -12.39
N PHE A 66 -0.55 -3.00 -11.35
CA PHE A 66 -0.93 -3.43 -10.01
C PHE A 66 -2.07 -2.56 -9.44
N THR A 67 -1.92 -1.24 -9.52
CA THR A 67 -2.94 -0.27 -9.09
C THR A 67 -4.25 -0.47 -9.82
N ARG A 68 -4.23 -0.71 -11.14
CA ARG A 68 -5.45 -0.96 -11.91
C ARG A 68 -6.20 -2.23 -11.45
N ILE A 69 -5.49 -3.30 -11.14
CA ILE A 69 -6.11 -4.52 -10.59
C ILE A 69 -6.77 -4.20 -9.25
N LYS A 70 -6.05 -3.53 -8.35
CA LYS A 70 -6.56 -3.20 -7.02
C LYS A 70 -7.72 -2.21 -7.04
N GLN A 71 -7.72 -1.25 -7.96
CA GLN A 71 -8.87 -0.38 -8.17
C GLN A 71 -10.10 -1.16 -8.63
N SER A 72 -9.92 -2.13 -9.53
CA SER A 72 -11.02 -2.99 -9.97
C SER A 72 -11.56 -3.88 -8.84
N GLU A 73 -10.71 -4.36 -7.93
CA GLU A 73 -11.13 -5.06 -6.71
C GLU A 73 -11.94 -4.14 -5.78
N ILE A 74 -11.48 -2.91 -5.54
CA ILE A 74 -12.20 -1.91 -4.74
C ILE A 74 -13.60 -1.68 -5.31
N THR A 75 -13.70 -1.39 -6.61
CA THR A 75 -15.00 -1.14 -7.26
C THR A 75 -15.94 -2.33 -7.13
N ARG A 76 -15.45 -3.56 -7.32
CA ARG A 76 -16.27 -4.78 -7.15
C ARG A 76 -16.73 -4.97 -5.70
N HIS A 77 -15.86 -4.69 -4.74
CA HIS A 77 -16.19 -4.75 -3.31
C HIS A 77 -17.23 -3.69 -2.92
N GLU A 78 -17.12 -2.46 -3.43
CA GLU A 78 -18.08 -1.38 -3.17
C GLU A 78 -19.47 -1.68 -3.73
N GLN A 79 -19.53 -2.37 -4.87
CA GLN A 79 -20.76 -2.79 -5.56
C GLN A 79 -21.38 -4.08 -4.99
N ALA A 80 -20.69 -4.79 -4.08
CA ALA A 80 -21.20 -6.03 -3.51
C ALA A 80 -22.39 -5.77 -2.57
N VAL A 81 -23.47 -6.54 -2.75
CA VAL A 81 -24.68 -6.50 -1.90
C VAL A 81 -24.37 -6.97 -0.48
N ASP A 82 -23.48 -7.95 -0.35
CA ASP A 82 -22.87 -8.40 0.92
C ASP A 82 -21.35 -8.40 0.74
N ARG A 83 -20.68 -7.48 1.43
CA ARG A 83 -19.23 -7.26 1.33
C ARG A 83 -18.43 -8.39 1.98
N ASP A 84 -18.93 -8.95 3.08
CA ASP A 84 -18.25 -10.02 3.81
C ASP A 84 -18.33 -11.35 3.05
N ASP A 85 -19.48 -11.63 2.42
CA ASP A 85 -19.62 -12.78 1.52
C ASP A 85 -18.73 -12.64 0.27
N TRP A 86 -18.64 -11.43 -0.31
CA TRP A 86 -17.73 -11.19 -1.44
C TRP A 86 -16.27 -11.45 -1.07
N GLN A 87 -15.80 -10.95 0.08
CA GLN A 87 -14.41 -11.17 0.53
C GLN A 87 -14.10 -12.65 0.72
N ARG A 88 -15.03 -13.41 1.31
CA ARG A 88 -14.91 -14.87 1.44
C ARG A 88 -14.77 -15.55 0.08
N ARG A 89 -15.56 -15.13 -0.92
CA ARG A 89 -15.46 -15.70 -2.27
C ARG A 89 -14.17 -15.31 -2.98
N GLU A 90 -13.81 -14.03 -2.98
CA GLU A 90 -12.65 -13.54 -3.75
C GLU A 90 -11.33 -14.14 -3.23
N TYR A 91 -11.16 -14.26 -1.91
CA TYR A 91 -9.89 -14.66 -1.30
C TYR A 91 -9.86 -16.11 -0.79
N PHE A 92 -11.00 -16.74 -0.52
CA PHE A 92 -11.06 -18.05 0.14
C PHE A 92 -11.87 -19.12 -0.60
N SER A 93 -12.48 -18.84 -1.76
CA SER A 93 -13.25 -19.87 -2.52
C SER A 93 -12.40 -20.83 -3.36
N ARG A 94 -11.08 -20.63 -3.42
CA ARG A 94 -10.15 -21.44 -4.23
C ARG A 94 -9.28 -22.39 -3.40
N ILE A 95 -9.69 -22.71 -2.17
CA ILE A 95 -9.07 -23.72 -1.31
C ILE A 95 -10.04 -24.88 -1.13
#